data_AF-A0A4S0MX79-F1
#
_entry.id   AF-A0A4S0MX79-F1
#
_cell.length_a   1.000
_cell.length_b   1.000
_cell.length_c   1.000
_cell.angle_alpha   90.00
_cell.angle_beta   90.00
_cell.angle_gamma   90.00
#
_symmetry.space_group_name_H-M   'P 1'
#
loop_
_entity.id
_entity.type
_entity.pdbx_description
1 polymer ?
#
loop_
_entity_poly.entity_id
_entity_poly.type
_entity_poly.pdbx_seq_one_letter_code
_entity_poly.pdbx_strand_id
1 'polypeptide(L)' 'HTEMSRIRLDGEIPSATHPPSGCVFHTRCPCKIGAICEEQEPPLAEAQPGHSIRCHIPYAELAKLQSSKTTKGGFVAMAE' A
#
# COMPACT_ATOMS: atom_id res chain seq x y z
N HIS A 1 41.53 17.95 2.05
CA HIS A 1 41.47 16.51 2.38
C HIS A 1 40.16 16.32 3.12
N THR A 2 39.09 15.90 2.44
CA THR A 2 37.79 15.69 3.10
C THR A 2 37.42 14.23 2.91
N GLU A 3 37.59 13.49 3.99
CA GLU A 3 37.43 12.05 4.12
C GLU A 3 35.94 11.69 4.17
N MET A 4 35.50 10.77 3.30
CA MET A 4 34.12 10.27 3.26
C MET A 4 33.97 9.10 4.25
N SER A 5 33.53 9.40 5.46
CA SER A 5 33.15 8.40 6.45
C SER A 5 31.91 7.64 5.98
N ARG A 6 32.05 6.34 5.66
CA ARG A 6 30.90 5.45 5.34
C ARG A 6 30.01 5.31 6.57
N ILE A 7 28.78 5.83 6.47
CA ILE A 7 27.75 5.63 7.51
C ILE A 7 27.30 4.16 7.44
N ARG A 8 27.59 3.36 8.47
CA ARG A 8 26.92 2.07 8.69
C ARG A 8 25.50 2.37 9.16
N LEU A 9 24.52 1.87 8.43
CA LEU A 9 23.14 1.82 8.91
C LEU A 9 23.08 0.71 9.96
N ASP A 10 23.05 1.11 11.23
CA ASP A 10 22.75 0.21 12.34
C ASP A 10 21.25 0.27 12.62
N GLY A 11 20.61 -0.88 12.64
CA GLY A 11 19.17 -1.01 12.85
C GLY A 11 18.70 -2.42 12.52
N GLU A 12 18.19 -3.12 13.53
CA GLU A 12 17.51 -4.40 13.34
C GLU A 12 16.24 -4.22 12.50
N ILE A 13 15.94 -5.18 11.61
CA ILE A 13 14.65 -5.22 10.93
C ILE A 13 13.60 -5.57 12.00
N PRO A 14 12.65 -4.68 12.33
CA PRO A 14 11.65 -5.00 13.33
C PRO A 14 10.77 -6.16 12.84
N SER A 15 10.54 -7.11 13.73
CA SER A 15 9.84 -8.37 13.50
C SER A 15 8.42 -8.19 12.94
N ALA A 16 8.10 -8.88 11.84
CA ALA A 16 6.76 -8.93 11.22
C ALA A 16 5.80 -9.92 11.93
N THR A 17 6.03 -10.17 13.22
CA THR A 17 5.58 -11.39 13.91
C THR A 17 4.15 -11.31 14.46
N HIS A 18 3.49 -10.15 14.36
CA HIS A 18 2.10 -9.98 14.77
C HIS A 18 1.29 -9.38 13.62
N PRO A 19 0.97 -10.16 12.57
CA PRO A 19 0.02 -9.69 11.58
C PRO A 19 -1.32 -9.44 12.28
N PRO A 20 -1.89 -8.22 12.18
CA PRO A 20 -3.24 -7.98 12.67
C PRO A 20 -4.20 -8.91 11.93
N SER A 21 -5.26 -9.35 12.63
CA SER A 21 -6.36 -10.03 11.96
C SER A 21 -6.93 -9.13 10.86
N GLY A 22 -7.40 -9.72 9.77
CA GLY A 22 -7.98 -8.97 8.64
C GLY A 22 -6.97 -8.46 7.61
N CYS A 23 -7.22 -7.27 7.04
CA CYS A 23 -6.40 -6.68 6.00
C CYS A 23 -5.11 -6.10 6.59
N VAL A 24 -3.94 -6.64 6.23
CA VAL A 24 -2.62 -6.16 6.72
C VAL A 24 -2.36 -4.67 6.50
N PHE A 25 -3.08 -4.04 5.56
CA PHE A 25 -2.96 -2.62 5.25
C PHE A 25 -3.92 -1.74 6.05
N HIS A 26 -4.80 -2.26 6.91
CA HIS A 26 -5.86 -1.48 7.58
C HIS A 26 -5.34 -0.27 8.38
N THR A 27 -4.15 -0.36 8.98
CA THR A 27 -3.50 0.73 9.75
C THR A 27 -2.92 1.85 8.89
N ARG A 28 -2.74 1.61 7.59
CA ARG A 28 -2.13 2.53 6.63
C ARG A 28 -3.04 2.83 5.43
N CYS A 29 -4.18 2.16 5.31
CA CYS A 29 -5.06 2.25 4.15
C CYS A 29 -5.85 3.57 4.18
N PRO A 30 -5.67 4.49 3.21
CA PRO A 30 -6.44 5.73 3.12
C PRO A 30 -7.89 5.48 2.67
N CYS A 31 -8.22 4.26 2.25
CA CYS A 31 -9.54 3.85 1.77
C CYS A 31 -10.20 2.84 2.72
N LYS A 32 -9.83 2.82 4.01
CA LYS A 32 -10.45 1.93 5.01
C LYS A 32 -11.94 2.26 5.13
N ILE A 33 -12.81 1.25 4.93
CA ILE A 33 -14.27 1.41 4.98
C ILE A 33 -14.88 1.14 6.36
N GLY A 34 -14.15 0.48 7.27
CA GLY A 34 -14.63 0.20 8.62
C GLY A 34 -13.90 -0.95 9.31
N ALA A 35 -14.52 -1.49 10.35
CA ALA A 35 -14.00 -2.60 11.16
C ALA A 35 -13.85 -3.91 10.37
N ILE A 36 -14.60 -4.08 9.27
CA ILE A 36 -14.45 -5.22 8.34
C ILE A 36 -13.01 -5.37 7.81
N CYS A 37 -12.27 -4.27 7.64
CA CYS A 37 -10.87 -4.31 7.23
C CYS A 37 -9.93 -4.82 8.33
N GLU A 38 -10.37 -4.83 9.59
CA GLU A 38 -9.60 -5.20 10.79
C GLU A 38 -10.02 -6.57 11.33
N GLU A 39 -11.24 -7.02 10.97
CA GLU A 39 -11.79 -8.28 11.45
C GLU A 39 -11.74 -9.37 10.38
N GLN A 40 -11.87 -9.02 9.09
CA GLN A 40 -11.98 -9.98 8.00
C GLN A 40 -10.89 -9.83 6.95
N GLU A 41 -10.29 -10.95 6.56
CA GLU A 41 -9.30 -10.98 5.48
C GLU A 41 -10.01 -10.67 4.14
N PRO A 42 -9.49 -9.72 3.35
CA PRO A 42 -10.13 -9.35 2.09
C PRO A 42 -10.02 -10.46 1.04
N PRO A 43 -11.07 -10.68 0.24
CA PRO A 43 -11.05 -11.66 -0.83
C PRO A 43 -10.05 -11.26 -1.92
N LEU A 44 -9.48 -12.27 -2.60
CA LEU A 44 -8.68 -12.05 -3.78
C LEU A 44 -9.61 -11.73 -4.96
N ALA A 45 -9.53 -10.51 -5.46
CA ALA A 45 -10.30 -10.02 -6.59
C ALA A 45 -9.38 -9.71 -7.77
N GLU A 46 -9.76 -10.10 -8.98
CA GLU A 46 -9.03 -9.72 -10.19
C GLU A 46 -9.34 -8.27 -10.55
N ALA A 47 -8.32 -7.42 -10.55
CA ALA A 47 -8.42 -6.02 -10.92
C ALA A 47 -8.22 -5.84 -12.44
N GLN A 48 -7.26 -6.56 -13.01
CA GLN A 48 -7.00 -6.66 -14.45
C GLN A 48 -6.49 -8.07 -14.77
N PRO A 49 -6.49 -8.53 -16.03
CA PRO A 49 -5.93 -9.82 -16.41
C PRO A 49 -4.48 -9.96 -15.93
N GLY A 50 -4.21 -10.90 -15.04
CA GLY A 50 -2.88 -11.11 -14.42
C GLY A 50 -2.55 -10.16 -13.25
N HIS A 51 -3.48 -9.31 -12.82
CA HIS A 51 -3.34 -8.43 -11.67
C HIS A 51 -4.49 -8.62 -10.68
N SER A 52 -4.18 -9.24 -9.54
CA SER A 52 -5.12 -9.48 -8.46
C SER A 52 -4.86 -8.58 -7.26
N ILE A 53 -5.93 -8.10 -6.63
CA ILE A 53 -5.90 -7.28 -5.41
C ILE A 53 -6.60 -8.02 -4.28
N ARG A 54 -6.19 -7.76 -3.03
CA ARG A 54 -6.90 -8.23 -1.84
C ARG A 54 -7.55 -7.03 -1.17
N CYS A 55 -8.74 -6.66 -1.62
CA CYS A 55 -9.50 -5.54 -1.10
C CYS A 55 -10.97 -5.91 -0.94
N HIS A 56 -11.61 -5.41 0.14
CA HIS A 56 -13.06 -5.46 0.29
C HIS A 56 -13.79 -4.51 -0.66
N ILE A 57 -13.07 -3.57 -1.27
CA ILE A 57 -13.59 -2.62 -2.27
C ILE A 57 -13.31 -3.17 -3.67
N PRO A 58 -14.31 -3.20 -4.57
CA PRO A 58 -14.09 -3.61 -5.95
C PRO A 58 -13.13 -2.66 -6.66
N TYR A 59 -12.29 -3.20 -7.55
CA TYR A 59 -11.25 -2.43 -8.25
C TYR A 59 -11.80 -1.18 -8.94
N ALA A 60 -12.96 -1.26 -9.60
CA ALA A 60 -13.58 -0.14 -10.30
C ALA A 60 -13.88 1.05 -9.37
N GLU A 61 -14.22 0.79 -8.10
CA GLU A 61 -14.50 1.83 -7.11
C GLU A 61 -13.22 2.30 -6.44
N LEU A 62 -12.29 1.38 -6.14
CA LEU A 62 -10.97 1.71 -5.61
C LEU A 62 -10.20 2.66 -6.55
N ALA A 63 -10.28 2.44 -7.86
CA ALA A 63 -9.64 3.28 -8.87
C ALA A 63 -10.13 4.74 -8.85
N LYS A 64 -11.42 4.97 -8.55
CA LYS A 64 -11.99 6.33 -8.41
C LYS A 64 -11.49 7.01 -7.13
N LEU A 65 -11.42 6.25 -6.04
CA LEU A 65 -10.95 6.73 -4.73
C LEU A 65 -9.45 7.06 -4.73
N GLN A 66 -8.65 6.36 -5.54
CA GLN A 66 -7.22 6.63 -5.69
C GLN A 66 -6.95 7.82 -6.61
N SER A 67 -7.66 7.92 -7.73
CA SER A 67 -7.52 9.01 -8.69
C SER A 67 -7.79 10.39 -8.09
N SER A 68 -8.70 10.47 -7.11
CA SER A 68 -9.06 11.70 -6.41
C SER A 68 -8.04 12.14 -5.33
N LYS A 69 -7.11 11.27 -4.94
CA LYS A 69 -6.09 11.55 -3.89
C LYS A 69 -4.71 11.91 -4.46
N THR A 70 -4.53 11.85 -5.78
CA THR A 70 -3.30 12.26 -6.49
C THR A 70 -3.23 13.78 -6.68
N THR A 71 -3.11 14.52 -5.57
CA THR A 71 -2.69 15.94 -5.63
C THR A 71 -1.33 16.16 -4.96
N LYS A 72 -0.55 15.09 -4.71
CA LYS A 72 0.80 15.24 -4.17
C LYS A 72 1.77 14.19 -4.72
N GLY A 73 2.41 14.52 -5.85
CA GLY A 73 3.73 14.00 -6.21
C GLY A 73 3.86 13.34 -7.59
N GLY A 74 4.33 14.12 -8.58
CA GLY A 74 5.28 13.63 -9.58
C GLY A 74 4.72 13.00 -10.85
N PHE A 75 4.19 13.83 -11.75
CA PHE A 75 4.03 13.50 -13.17
C PHE A 75 5.40 13.55 -13.86
N VAL A 76 5.88 12.43 -14.41
CA VAL A 76 6.54 12.38 -15.73
C VAL A 76 6.30 10.98 -16.29
N ALA A 77 5.39 10.89 -17.26
CA ALA A 77 5.48 9.92 -18.33
C ALA A 77 5.29 10.73 -19.63
N MET A 78 6.42 11.23 -20.14
CA MET A 78 6.51 11.74 -21.51
C MET A 78 6.67 10.51 -22.42
N ALA A 79 5.69 10.24 -23.25
CA ALA A 79 5.78 9.28 -24.35
C ALA A 79 5.31 9.97 -25.62
N GLU A 80 6.27 10.57 -26.33
CA GLU A 80 6.29 10.76 -27.79
C GLU A 80 7.72 10.55 -28.26
#